data_AF-A0A7W3TP53-F1
#
_entry.id   AF-A0A7W3TP53-F1
#
_cell.length_a   1.000
_cell.length_b   1.000
_cell.length_c   1.000
_cell.angle_alpha   90.00
_cell.angle_beta   90.00
_cell.angle_gamma   90.00
#
_symmetry.space_group_name_H-M   'P 1'
#
loop_
_entity.id
_entity.type
_entity.pdbx_description
1 polymer ?
#
loop_
_entity_poly.entity_id
_entity_poly.type
_entity_poly.pdbx_seq_one_letter_code
_entity_poly.pdbx_strand_id
1 'polypeptide(L)'
;MIQQSRPLPADIPTCVPGHRPQLVETRGAPAGHRVGAPCPPHFHIECHRCRVATVPSPSRAITELRWRDPMGHIPLSDLPRVRERIAAVVAAAA
;
A
#
# COMPACT_ATOMS: atom_id res chain seq x y z
N MET A 1 12.87 1.22 -6.08
CA MET A 1 11.41 1.48 -5.98
C MET A 1 11.15 2.96 -5.81
N ILE A 2 10.10 3.47 -6.46
CA ILE A 2 9.64 4.86 -6.32
C ILE A 2 8.25 4.83 -5.67
N GLN A 3 7.97 5.82 -4.81
CA GLN A 3 6.67 6.00 -4.19
C GLN A 3 6.09 7.36 -4.54
N GLN A 4 4.81 7.38 -4.86
CA GLN A 4 4.04 8.61 -5.09
C GLN A 4 2.89 8.64 -4.11
N SER A 5 2.93 9.58 -3.16
CA SER A 5 1.88 9.82 -2.18
C SER A 5 0.98 10.96 -2.64
N ARG A 6 -0.33 10.81 -2.42
CA ARG A 6 -1.31 11.88 -2.60
C ARG A 6 -2.36 11.85 -1.50
N PRO A 7 -3.03 12.98 -1.21
CA PRO A 7 -4.16 12.99 -0.29
C PRO A 7 -5.22 11.96 -0.67
N LEU A 8 -5.94 11.44 0.33
CA LEU A 8 -7.09 10.58 0.05
C LEU A 8 -8.13 11.31 -0.83
N PRO A 9 -8.79 10.59 -1.75
CA PRO A 9 -9.96 11.10 -2.43
C PRO A 9 -11.04 11.54 -1.43
N ALA A 10 -11.83 12.56 -1.79
CA ALA A 10 -12.77 13.19 -0.87
C ALA A 10 -13.89 12.26 -0.36
N ASP A 11 -14.19 11.20 -1.12
CA ASP A 11 -15.19 10.18 -0.80
C ASP A 11 -14.66 9.07 0.13
N ILE A 12 -13.35 9.02 0.38
CA ILE A 12 -12.73 8.07 1.31
C ILE A 12 -12.62 8.70 2.70
N PRO A 13 -13.16 8.06 3.76
CA PRO A 13 -13.12 8.62 5.10
C PRO A 13 -11.69 8.77 5.60
N THR A 14 -11.44 9.83 6.37
CA THR A 14 -10.21 9.93 7.17
C THR A 14 -10.32 9.02 8.40
N CYS A 15 -9.19 8.68 9.03
CA CYS A 15 -9.19 7.83 10.22
C CYS A 15 -9.72 8.55 11.47
N VAL A 16 -9.28 9.78 11.71
CA VAL A 16 -9.67 10.62 12.85
C VAL A 16 -9.72 12.07 12.37
N PRO A 17 -10.62 12.93 12.88
CA PRO A 17 -10.65 14.35 12.52
C PRO A 17 -9.27 15.01 12.63
N GLY A 18 -8.90 15.77 11.58
CA GLY A 18 -7.61 16.45 11.49
C GLY A 18 -6.43 15.58 11.01
N HIS A 19 -6.60 14.27 10.87
CA HIS A 19 -5.59 13.41 10.26
C HIS A 19 -5.63 13.52 8.74
N ARG A 20 -4.46 13.37 8.10
CA ARG A 20 -4.30 13.46 6.64
C ARG A 20 -3.69 12.16 6.10
N PRO A 21 -4.43 11.04 6.13
CA PRO A 21 -3.96 9.82 5.48
C PRO A 21 -3.67 10.06 4.00
N GLN A 22 -2.74 9.28 3.46
CA GLN A 22 -2.27 9.38 2.08
C GLN A 22 -2.54 8.07 1.35
N LEU A 23 -2.99 8.16 0.10
CA LEU A 23 -2.97 7.06 -0.85
C LEU A 23 -1.60 7.05 -1.53
N VAL A 24 -0.90 5.94 -1.41
CA VAL A 24 0.47 5.78 -1.90
C VAL A 24 0.48 4.72 -2.99
N GLU A 25 1.04 5.08 -4.13
CA GLU A 25 1.38 4.14 -5.20
C GLU A 25 2.87 3.83 -5.14
N THR A 26 3.20 2.55 -5.23
CA THR A 26 4.58 2.07 -5.36
C THR A 26 4.80 1.54 -6.76
N ARG A 27 5.91 1.94 -7.38
CA ARG A 27 6.36 1.43 -8.68
C ARG A 27 7.80 0.90 -8.63
N GLY A 28 8.07 -0.05 -9.51
CA GLY A 28 9.36 -0.70 -9.65
C GLY A 28 9.59 -1.83 -8.65
N ALA A 29 10.63 -2.59 -8.89
CA ALA A 29 10.93 -3.80 -8.13
C ALA A 29 11.80 -3.52 -6.88
N PRO A 30 11.67 -4.33 -5.81
CA PRO A 30 12.58 -4.30 -4.67
C PRO A 30 13.99 -4.81 -5.04
N ALA A 31 14.95 -4.58 -4.15
CA ALA A 31 16.31 -5.09 -4.33
C ALA A 31 16.29 -6.62 -4.38
N GLY A 32 17.09 -7.21 -5.29
CA GLY A 32 17.15 -8.67 -5.46
C GLY A 32 15.95 -9.29 -6.17
N HIS A 33 14.99 -8.49 -6.66
CA HIS A 33 13.90 -9.00 -7.49
C HIS A 33 14.46 -9.60 -8.80
N ARG A 34 13.90 -10.74 -9.22
CA ARG A 34 14.37 -11.46 -10.42
C ARG A 34 14.18 -10.58 -11.66
N VAL A 35 15.26 -10.39 -12.42
CA VAL A 35 15.21 -9.67 -13.71
C VAL A 35 14.23 -10.38 -14.65
N GLY A 36 13.35 -9.61 -15.29
CA GLY A 36 12.30 -10.12 -16.18
C GLY A 36 11.04 -10.62 -15.47
N ALA A 37 11.05 -10.81 -14.15
CA ALA A 37 9.84 -11.18 -13.41
C ALA A 37 8.90 -9.96 -13.26
N PRO A 38 7.58 -10.15 -13.38
CA PRO A 38 6.64 -9.05 -13.25
C PRO A 38 6.69 -8.44 -11.86
N CYS A 39 6.58 -7.12 -11.82
CA CYS A 39 6.42 -6.34 -10.59
C CYS A 39 5.45 -5.19 -10.88
N PRO A 40 4.15 -5.48 -11.00
CA PRO A 40 3.15 -4.45 -11.24
C PRO A 40 3.10 -3.46 -10.06
N PRO A 41 2.65 -2.23 -10.30
CA PRO A 41 2.42 -1.27 -9.23
C PRO A 41 1.44 -1.79 -8.19
N HIS A 42 1.59 -1.33 -6.96
CA HIS A 42 0.63 -1.58 -5.88
C HIS A 42 0.36 -0.31 -5.09
N PHE A 43 -0.82 -0.29 -4.48
CA PHE A 43 -1.38 0.81 -3.73
C PHE A 43 -1.55 0.42 -2.27
N HIS A 44 -1.36 1.37 -1.38
CA HIS A 44 -1.78 1.27 0.02
C HIS A 44 -2.22 2.65 0.51
N ILE A 45 -3.05 2.69 1.54
CA ILE A 45 -3.35 3.92 2.28
C ILE A 45 -2.59 3.86 3.60
N GLU A 46 -1.96 4.97 3.98
CA GLU A 46 -1.23 5.09 5.25
C GLU A 46 -1.61 6.36 6.01
N CYS A 47 -1.52 6.27 7.34
CA CYS A 47 -1.60 7.44 8.22
C CYS A 47 -0.43 7.45 9.19
N HIS A 48 0.51 8.38 9.03
CA HIS A 48 1.67 8.52 9.91
C HIS A 48 1.28 8.82 11.37
N ARG A 49 0.21 9.58 11.60
CA ARG A 49 -0.26 9.89 12.97
C ARG A 49 -0.82 8.67 13.70
N CYS A 50 -1.58 7.83 13.00
CA CYS A 50 -2.10 6.57 13.56
C CYS A 50 -1.05 5.45 13.54
N ARG A 51 0.01 5.58 12.74
CA ARG A 51 1.04 4.56 12.48
C ARG A 51 0.46 3.25 11.92
N VAL A 52 -0.56 3.36 11.06
CA VAL A 52 -1.20 2.23 10.39
C VAL A 52 -1.24 2.44 8.87
N ALA A 53 -1.35 1.33 8.15
CA ALA A 53 -1.57 1.29 6.72
C ALA A 53 -2.49 0.12 6.32
N THR A 54 -3.10 0.18 5.15
CA THR A 54 -3.73 -1.01 4.55
C THR A 54 -2.67 -1.96 4.01
N VAL A 55 -2.95 -3.27 3.99
CA VAL A 55 -2.14 -4.23 3.21
C VAL A 55 -2.10 -3.78 1.74
N PRO A 56 -0.92 -3.68 1.11
CA PRO A 56 -0.82 -3.26 -0.29
C PRO A 56 -1.61 -4.18 -1.24
N SER A 57 -2.07 -3.60 -2.35
CA SER A 57 -2.86 -4.30 -3.36
C SER A 57 -2.55 -3.74 -4.75
N PRO A 58 -2.55 -4.57 -5.81
CA PRO A 58 -2.50 -4.05 -7.18
C PRO A 58 -3.77 -3.27 -7.56
N SER A 59 -4.85 -3.41 -6.80
CA SER A 59 -6.11 -2.70 -7.02
C SER A 59 -6.29 -1.53 -6.05
N ARG A 60 -6.43 -0.33 -6.61
CA ARG A 60 -6.78 0.88 -5.87
C ARG A 60 -8.13 0.76 -5.16
N ALA A 61 -9.16 0.22 -5.84
CA ALA A 61 -10.50 0.07 -5.25
C ALA A 61 -10.49 -0.86 -4.02
N ILE A 62 -9.72 -1.96 -4.09
CA ILE A 62 -9.54 -2.86 -2.94
C ILE A 62 -8.80 -2.15 -1.79
N THR A 63 -7.82 -1.31 -2.11
CA THR A 63 -7.11 -0.52 -1.10
C THR A 63 -8.04 0.45 -0.39
N GLU A 64 -8.87 1.17 -1.14
CA GLU A 64 -9.87 2.10 -0.60
C GLU A 64 -10.93 1.37 0.24
N LEU A 65 -11.37 0.18 -0.18
CA LEU A 65 -12.27 -0.67 0.60
C LEU A 65 -11.61 -1.14 1.92
N ARG A 66 -10.36 -1.62 1.87
CA ARG A 66 -9.59 -2.04 3.06
C ARG A 66 -9.40 -0.90 4.05
N TRP A 67 -9.28 0.34 3.59
CA TRP A 67 -9.15 1.47 4.50
C TRP A 67 -10.42 1.69 5.34
N ARG A 68 -11.59 1.43 4.76
CA ARG A 68 -12.89 1.51 5.45
C ARG A 68 -13.09 0.39 6.48
N ASP A 69 -12.29 -0.69 6.42
CA ASP A 69 -12.28 -1.78 7.39
C ASP A 69 -11.02 -1.72 8.27
N PRO A 70 -11.11 -1.18 9.50
CA PRO A 70 -9.97 -1.06 10.40
C PRO A 70 -9.32 -2.40 10.78
N MET A 71 -10.05 -3.52 10.70
CA MET A 71 -9.51 -4.83 11.05
C MET A 71 -8.45 -5.32 10.06
N GLY A 72 -8.45 -4.78 8.83
CA GLY A 72 -7.49 -5.11 7.78
C GLY A 72 -6.23 -4.23 7.78
N HIS A 73 -6.07 -3.34 8.76
CA HIS A 73 -4.91 -2.45 8.84
C HIS A 73 -3.72 -3.16 9.46
N ILE A 74 -2.53 -2.85 8.95
CA ILE A 74 -1.23 -3.30 9.45
C ILE A 74 -0.48 -2.13 10.09
N PRO A 75 0.46 -2.38 11.02
CA PRO A 75 1.39 -1.36 11.48
C PRO A 75 2.18 -0.76 10.32
N LEU A 76 2.39 0.56 10.33
CA LEU A 76 3.15 1.23 9.27
C LEU A 76 4.61 0.72 9.18
N SER A 77 5.17 0.27 10.30
CA SER A 77 6.50 -0.36 10.38
C SER A 77 6.62 -1.63 9.54
N ASP A 78 5.51 -2.34 9.32
CA ASP A 78 5.49 -3.63 8.62
C ASP A 78 5.42 -3.45 7.09
N LEU A 79 5.08 -2.24 6.64
CA LEU A 79 4.80 -1.93 5.25
C LEU A 79 5.97 -2.28 4.29
N PRO A 80 7.26 -2.00 4.60
CA PRO A 80 8.36 -2.39 3.71
C PRO A 80 8.42 -3.90 3.48
N ARG A 81 8.36 -4.68 4.57
CA ARG A 81 8.38 -6.16 4.54
C ARG A 81 7.18 -6.73 3.77
N VAL A 82 6.00 -6.16 3.96
CA VAL A 82 4.78 -6.61 3.26
C VAL A 82 4.87 -6.33 1.76
N ARG A 83 5.45 -5.21 1.34
CA ARG A 83 5.65 -4.88 -0.08
C ARG A 83 6.60 -5.86 -0.77
N GLU A 84 7.71 -6.20 -0.12
CA GLU A 84 8.63 -7.21 -0.62
C GLU A 84 7.94 -8.58 -0.76
N ARG A 85 7.16 -8.98 0.23
CA ARG A 85 6.37 -10.22 0.18
C ARG A 85 5.39 -10.24 -0.99
N ILE A 86 4.66 -9.14 -1.23
CA ILE A 86 3.72 -9.04 -2.35
C ILE A 86 4.45 -9.11 -3.69
N ALA A 87 5.58 -8.41 -3.83
CA ALA A 87 6.39 -8.47 -5.05
C ALA A 87 6.87 -9.91 -5.32
N ALA A 88 7.31 -10.64 -4.30
CA ALA A 88 7.73 -12.04 -4.42
C ALA A 88 6.56 -12.96 -4.81
N VAL A 89 5.37 -12.79 -4.22
CA VAL A 89 4.18 -13.59 -4.57
C VAL A 89 3.76 -13.36 -6.01
N VAL A 90 3.74 -12.11 -6.48
CA VAL A 90 3.39 -11.80 -7.86
C VAL A 90 4.41 -12.36 -8.84
N ALA A 91 5.70 -12.27 -8.52
CA ALA A 91 6.75 -12.85 -9.36
C ALA A 91 6.70 -14.38 -9.43
N ALA A 92 6.18 -15.06 -8.41
CA ALA A 92 6.04 -16.51 -8.39
C ALA A 92 4.76 -17.00 -9.12
N ALA A 93 3.77 -16.12 -9.32
CA ALA A 93 2.51 -16.46 -9.98
C ALA A 93 2.54 -16.26 -11.51
N ALA A 94 3.70 -15.89 -12.06
CA ALA A 94 3.92 -15.60 -13.48
C ALA A 94 4.93 -16.57 -14.08
#